data_AF-A0A949B2A7-F1
#
_entry.id   AF-A0A949B2A7-F1
#
_cell.length_a   1.000
_cell.length_b   1.000
_cell.length_c   1.000
_cell.angle_alpha   90.00
_cell.angle_beta   90.00
_cell.angle_gamma   90.00
#
_symmetry.space_group_name_H-M   'P 1'
#
loop_
_entity.id
_entity.type
_entity.pdbx_description
1 polymer ?
#
loop_
_entity_poly.entity_id
_entity_poly.type
_entity_poly.pdbx_seq_one_letter_code
_entity_poly.pdbx_strand_id
1 'polypeptide(L)'
;QVEAVRMALSEGLPIHFIDRDTSGYPLDYSPMPDPYAVKSIGHFLYSQAYLKVSQTHTSFPEDTLREKTVAYHLQRLSRKGERILFVGGLSHLPGLQDLLHHPQTQVIGRRKREGVGLAHLHKESSQEILSEIPHLAAAYERARSSDGPDKMDRLKIISQLINIATKNHWKKNKEELSRTQIRILHKFARNYALLTGYLVPNFYQLIVAARGAADDNFAYEVWEKGSEYPWQTEEPGLPILHLKGEDIFLDQKRIRFHRRLKTMRRRLVPIPVKKKKRERYPGEWRKEFKGFSICSYPPEDVVIEGYGHYLKKKAFEIKSEENSRIEPFMCSMMEGLDIRETIRDWERGTIYVKAERPLKGKVGSVVVMFHADLAKEGSEENFPWCVTWLGEHAQESDMAFYSTPAGEIMGGPGISRCQYGGFMLTYPPMRVYDIWKDPFFDFARNKPERLLMAALDYCLEKHVVYMSATPPSGWCHSMAARLGKKVIYLPIGSFSPVTLKKIRQFHVLDGHPVRKYARKYI
;
A
#
# COMPACT_ATOMS: atom_id res chain seq x y z
N GLN A 1 19.21 31.06 3.11
CA GLN A 1 19.20 32.51 3.44
C GLN A 1 18.08 32.87 4.42
N VAL A 2 16.81 32.59 4.12
CA VAL A 2 15.69 32.86 5.05
C VAL A 2 15.93 32.27 6.45
N GLU A 3 16.40 31.02 6.52
CA GLU A 3 16.67 30.38 7.81
C GLU A 3 17.79 31.06 8.62
N ALA A 4 18.83 31.56 7.96
CA ALA A 4 19.89 32.29 8.63
C ALA A 4 19.39 33.61 9.24
N VAL A 5 18.49 34.31 8.54
CA VAL A 5 17.83 35.52 9.06
C VAL A 5 16.95 35.18 10.26
N ARG A 6 16.16 34.11 10.18
CA ARG A 6 15.30 33.68 11.29
C ARG A 6 16.11 33.29 12.53
N MET A 7 17.20 32.55 12.35
CA MET A 7 18.10 32.16 13.43
C MET A 7 18.81 33.38 14.04
N ALA A 8 19.29 34.31 13.22
CA ALA A 8 19.87 35.56 13.72
C ALA A 8 18.85 36.37 14.54
N LEU A 9 17.58 36.45 14.09
CA LEU A 9 16.52 37.11 14.85
C LEU A 9 16.20 36.41 16.17
N SER A 10 16.20 35.07 16.22
CA SER A 10 15.93 34.33 17.46
C SER A 10 17.05 34.48 18.49
N GLU A 11 18.29 34.61 18.03
CA GLU A 11 19.48 34.77 18.88
C GLU A 11 19.84 36.25 19.13
N GLY A 12 19.06 37.20 18.60
CA GLY A 12 19.32 38.64 18.74
C GLY A 12 20.60 39.13 18.03
N LEU A 13 21.07 38.40 17.01
CA LEU A 13 22.27 38.73 16.26
C LEU A 13 22.01 39.82 15.20
N PRO A 14 22.95 40.76 14.98
CA PRO A 14 22.79 41.80 13.98
C PRO A 14 22.79 41.23 12.56
N ILE A 15 21.82 41.67 11.74
CA ILE A 15 21.65 41.22 10.36
C ILE A 15 22.04 42.35 9.41
N HIS A 16 22.88 42.01 8.42
CA HIS A 16 23.30 42.93 7.37
C HIS A 16 23.03 42.32 5.99
N PHE A 17 22.17 42.96 5.20
CA PHE A 17 21.97 42.63 3.79
C PHE A 17 23.07 43.31 2.96
N ILE A 18 23.98 42.51 2.41
CA ILE A 18 25.21 42.98 1.74
C ILE A 18 25.24 42.66 0.24
N ASP A 19 24.16 42.10 -0.29
CA ASP A 19 24.06 41.65 -1.67
C ASP A 19 23.75 42.82 -2.63
N ARG A 20 24.06 42.64 -3.91
CA ARG A 20 23.81 43.64 -4.96
C ARG A 20 22.36 43.52 -5.46
N ASP A 21 21.66 44.65 -5.54
CA ASP A 21 20.38 44.71 -6.25
C ASP A 21 20.62 44.54 -7.76
N THR A 22 20.16 43.40 -8.30
CA THR A 22 20.31 43.04 -9.72
C THR A 22 18.94 42.75 -10.35
N SER A 23 18.80 43.10 -11.63
CA SER A 23 17.61 42.79 -12.44
C SER A 23 18.05 42.00 -13.67
N GLY A 24 17.36 40.90 -13.98
CA GLY A 24 17.74 40.05 -15.12
C GLY A 24 19.05 39.30 -14.89
N TYR A 25 19.28 38.80 -13.67
CA TYR A 25 20.47 37.98 -13.36
C TYR A 25 20.50 36.74 -14.27
N PRO A 26 21.65 36.37 -14.85
CA PRO A 26 21.74 35.23 -15.75
C PRO A 26 21.34 33.93 -15.04
N LEU A 27 20.62 33.07 -15.76
CA LEU A 27 20.26 31.74 -15.26
C LEU A 27 21.46 30.82 -15.40
N ASP A 28 22.04 30.43 -14.27
CA ASP A 28 23.10 29.44 -14.21
C ASP A 28 22.49 28.03 -14.01
N TYR A 29 22.73 27.15 -14.98
CA TYR A 29 22.30 25.75 -14.96
C TYR A 29 23.45 24.79 -14.63
N SER A 30 24.58 25.33 -14.16
CA SER A 30 25.71 24.52 -13.77
C SER A 30 25.33 23.53 -12.65
N PRO A 31 25.84 22.30 -12.71
CA PRO A 31 25.45 21.27 -11.75
C PRO A 31 25.98 21.61 -10.36
N MET A 32 25.07 21.72 -9.39
CA MET A 32 25.43 21.90 -7.99
C MET A 32 25.45 20.55 -7.27
N PRO A 33 26.39 20.33 -6.32
CA PRO A 33 26.43 19.11 -5.54
C PRO A 33 25.15 18.95 -4.70
N ASP A 34 24.73 17.71 -4.44
CA ASP A 34 23.52 17.44 -3.65
C ASP A 34 23.74 17.87 -2.17
N PRO A 35 22.92 18.80 -1.63
CA PRO A 35 23.03 19.24 -0.24
C PRO A 35 22.93 18.11 0.79
N TYR A 36 22.31 16.98 0.46
CA TYR A 36 22.24 15.83 1.37
C TYR A 36 23.61 15.27 1.74
N ALA A 37 24.63 15.45 0.88
CA ALA A 37 26.00 15.02 1.16
C ALA A 37 26.59 15.68 2.41
N VAL A 38 26.16 16.91 2.75
CA VAL A 38 26.61 17.64 3.95
C VAL A 38 26.39 16.82 5.22
N LYS A 39 25.35 16.00 5.26
CA LYS A 39 25.09 15.13 6.42
C LYS A 39 26.18 14.07 6.65
N SER A 40 26.81 13.58 5.58
CA SER A 40 27.79 12.50 5.66
C SER A 40 29.23 13.00 5.75
N ILE A 41 29.58 14.01 4.94
CA ILE A 41 30.96 14.52 4.85
C ILE A 41 31.17 15.87 5.57
N GLY A 42 30.10 16.51 6.03
CA GLY A 42 30.16 17.84 6.65
C GLY A 42 30.32 18.98 5.64
N HIS A 43 30.03 20.20 6.09
CA HIS A 43 30.01 21.40 5.24
C HIS A 43 31.38 21.78 4.67
N PHE A 44 32.46 21.55 5.43
CA PHE A 44 33.81 21.88 5.02
C PHE A 44 34.26 21.04 3.81
N LEU A 45 34.19 19.72 3.91
CA LEU A 45 34.57 18.82 2.81
C LEU A 45 33.64 18.99 1.61
N TYR A 46 32.35 19.26 1.85
CA TYR A 46 31.40 19.58 0.79
C TYR A 46 31.81 20.83 -0.01
N SER A 47 32.13 21.92 0.70
CA SER A 47 32.59 23.16 0.06
C SER A 47 33.93 22.98 -0.66
N GLN A 48 34.86 22.24 -0.05
CA GLN A 48 36.16 21.95 -0.66
C GLN A 48 36.04 21.11 -1.93
N ALA A 49 35.12 20.13 -1.95
CA ALA A 49 34.84 19.33 -3.14
C ALA A 49 34.25 20.19 -4.26
N TYR A 50 33.33 21.11 -3.94
CA TYR A 50 32.82 22.07 -4.90
C TYR A 50 33.92 22.95 -5.50
N LEU A 51 34.78 23.54 -4.67
CA LEU A 51 35.87 24.42 -5.13
C LEU A 51 36.83 23.74 -6.12
N LYS A 52 37.06 22.42 -5.98
CA LYS A 52 37.88 21.66 -6.92
C LYS A 52 37.24 21.52 -8.30
N VAL A 53 35.91 21.47 -8.36
CA VAL A 53 35.14 21.30 -9.61
C VAL A 53 34.79 22.66 -10.23
N SER A 54 34.53 23.68 -9.40
CA SER A 54 34.05 25.00 -9.83
C SER A 54 35.07 25.80 -10.64
N GLN A 55 36.34 25.41 -10.66
CA GLN A 55 37.39 26.02 -11.49
C GLN A 55 37.06 26.01 -13.00
N THR A 56 36.10 25.18 -13.41
CA THR A 56 35.66 25.01 -14.81
C THR A 56 34.37 25.77 -15.16
N HIS A 57 33.75 26.47 -14.19
CA HIS A 57 32.45 27.11 -14.40
C HIS A 57 32.58 28.47 -15.10
N THR A 58 31.59 28.78 -15.93
CA THR A 58 31.52 30.07 -16.64
C THR A 58 31.14 31.17 -15.64
N SER A 59 31.99 32.18 -15.48
CA SER A 59 31.66 33.35 -14.68
C SER A 59 30.98 34.39 -15.55
N PHE A 60 29.84 34.91 -15.10
CA PHE A 60 29.15 36.02 -15.75
C PHE A 60 29.67 37.37 -15.22
N PRO A 61 29.68 38.44 -16.03
CA PRO A 61 30.04 39.78 -15.56
C PRO A 61 29.21 40.22 -14.33
N GLU A 62 27.95 39.80 -14.28
CA GLU A 62 27.03 40.04 -13.16
C GLU A 62 27.52 39.40 -11.86
N ASP A 63 28.14 38.21 -11.92
CA ASP A 63 28.74 37.53 -10.77
C ASP A 63 29.88 38.38 -10.20
N THR A 64 30.79 38.84 -11.06
CA THR A 64 31.93 39.66 -10.62
C THR A 64 31.46 40.96 -9.94
N LEU A 65 30.44 41.62 -10.48
CA LEU A 65 29.90 42.85 -9.88
C LEU A 65 29.20 42.56 -8.55
N ARG A 66 28.49 41.44 -8.44
CA ARG A 66 27.83 41.00 -7.21
C ARG A 66 28.86 40.67 -6.13
N GLU A 67 29.87 39.89 -6.47
CA GLU A 67 30.95 39.47 -5.57
C GLU A 67 31.79 40.66 -5.08
N LYS A 68 32.16 41.60 -5.95
CA LYS A 68 32.84 42.84 -5.54
C LYS A 68 32.02 43.65 -4.55
N THR A 69 30.71 43.76 -4.77
CA THR A 69 29.78 44.46 -3.86
C THR A 69 29.75 43.77 -2.49
N VAL A 70 29.58 42.45 -2.47
CA VAL A 70 29.55 41.64 -1.24
C VAL A 70 30.89 41.76 -0.51
N ALA A 71 32.02 41.60 -1.19
CA ALA A 71 33.36 41.69 -0.62
C ALA A 71 33.66 43.07 -0.02
N TYR A 72 33.28 44.16 -0.71
CA TYR A 72 33.37 45.52 -0.17
C TYR A 72 32.61 45.67 1.16
N HIS A 73 31.37 45.18 1.22
CA HIS A 73 30.57 45.24 2.43
C HIS A 73 31.12 44.37 3.57
N LEU A 74 31.64 43.17 3.25
CA LEU A 74 32.30 42.29 4.23
C LEU A 74 33.56 42.95 4.81
N GLN A 75 34.41 43.55 3.98
CA GLN A 75 35.60 44.27 4.44
C GLN A 75 35.23 45.45 5.35
N ARG A 76 34.17 46.19 5.01
CA ARG A 76 33.68 47.29 5.84
C ARG A 76 33.16 46.81 7.19
N LEU A 77 32.46 45.68 7.23
CA LEU A 77 31.97 45.08 8.48
C LEU A 77 33.14 44.51 9.31
N SER A 78 34.12 43.88 8.68
CA SER A 78 35.29 43.30 9.34
C SER A 78 36.13 44.35 10.08
N ARG A 79 36.18 45.60 9.58
CA ARG A 79 36.83 46.74 10.27
C ARG A 79 36.25 47.04 11.66
N LYS A 80 35.03 46.60 11.96
CA LYS A 80 34.42 46.74 13.29
C LYS A 80 34.99 45.76 14.33
N GLY A 81 35.77 44.75 13.91
CA GLY A 81 36.45 43.82 14.81
C GLY A 81 35.63 42.62 15.29
N GLU A 82 34.42 42.42 14.76
CA GLU A 82 33.52 41.33 15.15
C GLU A 82 33.70 40.08 14.25
N ARG A 83 33.36 38.90 14.79
CA ARG A 83 33.28 37.66 14.00
C ARG A 83 32.01 37.67 13.15
N ILE A 84 32.16 37.47 11.85
CA ILE A 84 31.07 37.57 10.87
C ILE A 84 30.79 36.19 10.27
N LEU A 85 29.53 35.77 10.31
CA LEU A 85 29.03 34.63 9.53
C LEU A 85 28.43 35.15 8.22
N PHE A 86 29.02 34.76 7.09
CA PHE A 86 28.47 35.05 5.76
C PHE A 86 27.63 33.87 5.27
N VAL A 87 26.41 34.16 4.78
CA VAL A 87 25.51 33.17 4.18
C VAL A 87 25.17 33.61 2.76
N GLY A 88 25.78 32.94 1.78
CA GLY A 88 25.61 33.24 0.36
C GLY A 88 25.49 31.98 -0.50
N GLY A 89 25.35 32.18 -1.82
CA GLY A 89 25.40 31.08 -2.78
C GLY A 89 26.82 30.51 -2.88
N LEU A 90 26.94 29.18 -2.84
CA LEU A 90 28.23 28.49 -2.89
C LEU A 90 28.99 28.78 -4.20
N SER A 91 28.28 29.08 -5.28
CA SER A 91 28.84 29.46 -6.58
C SER A 91 29.74 30.69 -6.53
N HIS A 92 29.50 31.61 -5.60
CA HIS A 92 30.27 32.84 -5.43
C HIS A 92 31.49 32.69 -4.51
N LEU A 93 31.67 31.53 -3.87
CA LEU A 93 32.76 31.32 -2.93
C LEU A 93 34.15 31.49 -3.57
N PRO A 94 34.45 30.99 -4.80
CA PRO A 94 35.76 31.18 -5.42
C PRO A 94 36.10 32.65 -5.63
N GLY A 95 35.21 33.42 -6.28
CA GLY A 95 35.46 34.83 -6.56
C GLY A 95 35.54 35.68 -5.29
N LEU A 96 34.72 35.37 -4.28
CA LEU A 96 34.82 36.04 -2.98
C LEU A 96 36.13 35.75 -2.25
N GLN A 97 36.67 34.52 -2.33
CA GLN A 97 37.96 34.20 -1.72
C GLN A 97 39.05 35.10 -2.30
N ASP A 98 39.12 35.25 -3.61
CA ASP A 98 40.13 36.10 -4.25
C ASP A 98 39.92 37.59 -3.91
N LEU A 99 38.68 38.08 -4.01
CA LEU A 99 38.36 39.50 -3.79
C LEU A 99 38.54 39.96 -2.34
N LEU A 100 38.38 39.07 -1.36
CA LEU A 100 38.54 39.43 0.06
C LEU A 100 40.00 39.75 0.43
N HIS A 101 40.99 39.24 -0.31
CA HIS A 101 42.42 39.51 -0.07
C HIS A 101 42.86 40.92 -0.50
N HIS A 102 42.06 41.62 -1.30
CA HIS A 102 42.40 42.94 -1.85
C HIS A 102 41.33 43.98 -1.48
N PRO A 103 41.70 45.23 -1.16
CA PRO A 103 40.71 46.28 -0.91
C PRO A 103 39.75 46.45 -2.08
N GLN A 104 38.46 46.29 -1.82
CA GLN A 104 37.42 46.45 -2.84
C GLN A 104 36.86 47.88 -2.82
N THR A 105 36.46 48.37 -3.99
CA THR A 105 35.72 49.63 -4.13
C THR A 105 34.22 49.35 -4.23
N GLN A 106 33.40 50.30 -3.78
CA GLN A 106 31.96 50.18 -3.93
C GLN A 106 31.58 50.19 -5.42
N VAL A 107 30.88 49.15 -5.87
CA VAL A 107 30.34 49.08 -7.23
C VAL A 107 29.17 50.05 -7.36
N ILE A 108 29.11 50.78 -8.48
CA ILE A 108 27.99 51.67 -8.80
C ILE A 108 26.76 50.81 -9.14
N GLY A 109 25.63 51.08 -8.47
CA GLY A 109 24.40 50.32 -8.66
C GLY A 109 23.21 50.89 -7.89
N ARG A 110 22.04 50.32 -8.12
CA ARG A 110 20.80 50.70 -7.43
C ARG A 110 20.91 50.37 -5.94
N ARG A 111 20.61 51.35 -5.08
CA ARG A 111 20.68 51.21 -3.61
C ARG A 111 19.32 50.96 -2.94
N LYS A 112 18.24 51.32 -3.63
CA LYS A 112 16.87 51.18 -3.15
C LYS A 112 16.02 50.68 -4.29
N ARG A 113 15.23 49.63 -4.03
CA ARG A 113 14.22 49.12 -4.96
C ARG A 113 12.84 49.57 -4.46
N GLU A 114 12.09 50.20 -5.34
CA GLU A 114 10.70 50.59 -5.09
C GLU A 114 9.74 49.54 -5.67
N GLY A 115 8.51 49.49 -5.17
CA GLY A 115 7.51 48.50 -5.61
C GLY A 115 7.70 47.10 -5.03
N VAL A 116 8.42 46.94 -3.92
CA VAL A 116 8.56 45.65 -3.23
C VAL A 116 7.38 45.48 -2.26
N GLY A 117 6.66 44.36 -2.38
CA GLY A 117 5.52 44.03 -1.52
C GLY A 117 5.61 42.61 -0.97
N LEU A 118 4.91 42.36 0.13
CA LEU A 118 4.71 41.02 0.68
C LEU A 118 3.35 40.50 0.21
N ALA A 119 3.34 39.25 -0.22
CA ALA A 119 2.12 38.56 -0.64
C ALA A 119 2.06 37.17 0.00
N HIS A 120 0.84 36.70 0.24
CA HIS A 120 0.60 35.33 0.65
C HIS A 120 0.51 34.44 -0.58
N LEU A 121 1.33 33.39 -0.64
CA LEU A 121 1.31 32.45 -1.74
C LEU A 121 0.11 31.50 -1.61
N HIS A 122 -0.74 31.44 -2.63
CA HIS A 122 -1.88 30.53 -2.63
C HIS A 122 -1.46 29.07 -2.45
N LYS A 123 -2.32 28.28 -1.78
CA LYS A 123 -2.07 26.86 -1.50
C LYS A 123 -1.68 26.07 -2.76
N GLU A 124 -2.43 26.22 -3.86
CA GLU A 124 -2.13 25.48 -5.10
C GLU A 124 -0.76 25.86 -5.67
N SER A 125 -0.39 27.14 -5.61
CA SER A 125 0.92 27.62 -6.04
C SER A 125 2.03 27.03 -5.19
N SER A 126 1.84 26.92 -3.87
CA SER A 126 2.84 26.30 -2.99
C SER A 126 3.14 24.84 -3.32
N GLN A 127 2.19 24.11 -3.94
CA GLN A 127 2.41 22.72 -4.35
C GLN A 127 3.29 22.61 -5.59
N GLU A 128 3.40 23.68 -6.37
CA GLU A 128 4.10 23.71 -7.65
C GLU A 128 5.46 24.42 -7.56
N ILE A 129 5.53 25.54 -6.82
CA ILE A 129 6.69 26.45 -6.88
C ILE A 129 7.71 26.24 -5.77
N LEU A 130 7.39 25.44 -4.75
CA LEU A 130 8.35 25.13 -3.70
C LEU A 130 9.49 24.29 -4.28
N SER A 131 10.73 24.75 -4.07
CA SER A 131 11.94 24.05 -4.48
C SER A 131 12.10 22.69 -3.80
N GLU A 132 11.45 22.53 -2.64
CA GLU A 132 11.51 21.36 -1.80
C GLU A 132 10.13 20.71 -1.64
N ILE A 133 10.11 19.41 -1.29
CA ILE A 133 8.86 18.71 -1.00
C ILE A 133 8.15 19.47 0.14
N PRO A 134 6.90 19.97 -0.05
CA PRO A 134 6.22 20.77 0.98
C PRO A 134 6.10 20.05 2.33
N HIS A 135 5.87 18.74 2.30
CA HIS A 135 5.86 17.89 3.50
C HIS A 135 7.22 17.83 4.22
N LEU A 136 8.32 17.85 3.46
CA LEU A 136 9.67 17.89 4.01
C LEU A 136 9.92 19.23 4.68
N ALA A 137 9.64 20.35 3.99
CA ALA A 137 9.72 21.68 4.57
C ALA A 137 8.90 21.77 5.87
N ALA A 138 7.71 21.18 5.88
CA ALA A 138 6.87 21.13 7.07
C ALA A 138 7.39 20.25 8.20
N ALA A 139 8.17 19.22 7.91
CA ALA A 139 8.83 18.45 8.95
C ALA A 139 9.95 19.27 9.62
N TYR A 140 10.73 20.02 8.84
CA TYR A 140 11.78 20.90 9.36
C TYR A 140 11.21 22.05 10.20
N GLU A 141 10.14 22.70 9.73
CA GLU A 141 9.49 23.79 10.49
C GLU A 141 8.89 23.30 11.82
N ARG A 142 8.33 22.08 11.87
CA ARG A 142 7.89 21.50 13.15
C ARG A 142 9.05 21.19 14.07
N ALA A 143 10.15 20.63 13.53
CA ALA A 143 11.34 20.30 14.31
C ALA A 143 11.98 21.54 14.96
N ARG A 144 11.91 22.68 14.26
CA ARG A 144 12.36 23.98 14.78
C ARG A 144 11.64 24.39 16.07
N SER A 145 10.35 24.06 16.20
CA SER A 145 9.56 24.39 17.39
C SER A 145 9.73 23.41 18.55
N SER A 146 10.35 22.24 18.34
CA SER A 146 10.41 21.18 19.35
C SER A 146 11.84 20.77 19.72
N ASP A 147 12.57 20.10 18.83
CA ASP A 147 13.65 19.16 19.19
C ASP A 147 14.97 19.39 18.43
N GLY A 148 15.05 20.51 17.70
CA GLY A 148 16.20 20.91 16.90
C GLY A 148 16.29 20.17 15.54
N PRO A 149 16.64 20.86 14.44
CA PRO A 149 16.65 20.28 13.10
C PRO A 149 17.78 19.25 12.85
N ASP A 150 18.83 19.22 13.70
CA ASP A 150 20.03 18.39 13.47
C ASP A 150 19.78 16.88 13.50
N LYS A 151 18.70 16.43 14.15
CA LYS A 151 18.32 15.00 14.19
C LYS A 151 17.51 14.57 12.98
N MET A 152 17.05 15.50 12.14
CA MET A 152 16.21 15.19 10.99
C MET A 152 17.01 14.51 9.88
N ASP A 153 16.34 13.58 9.19
CA ASP A 153 16.89 12.91 8.02
C ASP A 153 15.88 12.94 6.90
N ARG A 154 16.29 13.53 5.78
CA ARG A 154 15.48 13.64 4.57
C ARG A 154 14.97 12.28 4.09
N LEU A 155 15.80 11.24 4.10
CA LEU A 155 15.39 9.89 3.69
C LEU A 155 14.40 9.27 4.68
N LYS A 156 14.56 9.52 5.99
CA LYS A 156 13.59 9.05 6.99
C LYS A 156 12.24 9.76 6.83
N ILE A 157 12.23 11.06 6.57
CA ILE A 157 11.00 11.84 6.34
C ILE A 157 10.30 11.36 5.07
N ILE A 158 11.03 11.11 3.98
CA ILE A 158 10.47 10.52 2.75
C ILE A 158 9.86 9.14 3.02
N SER A 159 10.54 8.30 3.82
CA SER A 159 10.00 6.99 4.23
C SER A 159 8.73 7.11 5.07
N GLN A 160 8.68 8.07 6.01
CA GLN A 160 7.48 8.36 6.78
C GLN A 160 6.32 8.84 5.88
N LEU A 161 6.60 9.71 4.92
CA LEU A 161 5.62 10.15 3.92
C LEU A 161 5.05 8.97 3.14
N ILE A 162 5.90 8.06 2.65
CA ILE A 162 5.47 6.84 1.92
C ILE A 162 4.59 5.95 2.82
N ASN A 163 4.94 5.80 4.10
CA ASN A 163 4.16 5.02 5.05
C ASN A 163 2.78 5.64 5.30
N ILE A 164 2.69 6.97 5.40
CA ILE A 164 1.41 7.68 5.53
C ILE A 164 0.58 7.53 4.25
N ALA A 165 1.19 7.71 3.08
CA ALA A 165 0.53 7.52 1.79
C ALA A 165 0.01 6.08 1.63
N THR A 166 0.77 5.07 2.10
CA THR A 166 0.36 3.66 2.09
C THR A 166 -0.88 3.43 2.95
N LYS A 167 -0.92 4.02 4.15
CA LYS A 167 -2.10 3.97 5.03
C LYS A 167 -3.31 4.67 4.40
N ASN A 168 -3.11 5.82 3.76
CA ASN A 168 -4.18 6.57 3.08
C ASN A 168 -4.72 5.82 1.87
N HIS A 169 -3.83 5.19 1.09
CA HIS A 169 -4.19 4.34 -0.04
C HIS A 169 -5.03 3.15 0.41
N TRP A 170 -4.65 2.46 1.49
CA TRP A 170 -5.50 1.42 2.08
C TRP A 170 -6.87 1.96 2.51
N LYS A 171 -6.91 3.11 3.20
CA LYS A 171 -8.16 3.72 3.67
C LYS A 171 -9.13 4.03 2.53
N LYS A 172 -8.64 4.68 1.46
CA LYS A 172 -9.45 5.15 0.32
C LYS A 172 -9.72 4.07 -0.73
N ASN A 173 -8.69 3.30 -1.10
CA ASN A 173 -8.74 2.35 -2.22
C ASN A 173 -8.94 0.90 -1.77
N LYS A 174 -8.73 0.55 -0.49
CA LYS A 174 -8.83 -0.82 0.04
C LYS A 174 -7.90 -1.82 -0.68
N GLU A 175 -6.78 -1.32 -1.18
CA GLU A 175 -5.68 -2.09 -1.77
C GLU A 175 -4.47 -1.99 -0.85
N GLU A 176 -3.85 -3.13 -0.55
CA GLU A 176 -2.62 -3.19 0.22
C GLU A 176 -1.44 -3.21 -0.74
N LEU A 177 -0.42 -2.41 -0.42
CA LEU A 177 0.86 -2.48 -1.10
C LEU A 177 1.66 -3.64 -0.51
N SER A 178 2.11 -4.54 -1.39
CA SER A 178 3.04 -5.59 -0.98
C SER A 178 4.38 -5.00 -0.55
N ARG A 179 5.10 -5.72 0.32
CA ARG A 179 6.47 -5.34 0.72
C ARG A 179 7.41 -5.24 -0.49
N THR A 180 7.19 -6.05 -1.51
CA THR A 180 7.96 -6.03 -2.76
C THR A 180 7.75 -4.72 -3.53
N GLN A 181 6.51 -4.23 -3.63
CA GLN A 181 6.22 -2.94 -4.29
C GLN A 181 6.89 -1.77 -3.56
N ILE A 182 6.85 -1.75 -2.22
CA ILE A 182 7.54 -0.72 -1.42
C ILE A 182 9.06 -0.77 -1.67
N ARG A 183 9.65 -1.98 -1.73
CA ARG A 183 11.08 -2.14 -2.03
C ARG A 183 11.43 -1.67 -3.45
N ILE A 184 10.58 -1.97 -4.44
CA ILE A 184 10.74 -1.50 -5.82
C ILE A 184 10.69 0.02 -5.88
N LEU A 185 9.75 0.65 -5.17
CA LEU A 185 9.64 2.11 -5.08
C LEU A 185 10.93 2.72 -4.57
N HIS A 186 11.44 2.28 -3.41
CA HIS A 186 12.68 2.82 -2.86
C HIS A 186 13.88 2.62 -3.78
N LYS A 187 13.99 1.43 -4.40
CA LYS A 187 15.08 1.14 -5.34
C LYS A 187 14.99 2.04 -6.57
N PHE A 188 13.80 2.23 -7.11
CA PHE A 188 13.59 3.06 -8.30
C PHE A 188 13.84 4.53 -8.01
N ALA A 189 13.29 5.07 -6.91
CA ALA A 189 13.52 6.46 -6.49
C ALA A 189 15.01 6.75 -6.27
N ARG A 190 15.72 5.86 -5.57
CA ARG A 190 17.17 5.97 -5.36
C ARG A 190 17.95 5.94 -6.67
N ASN A 191 17.67 4.96 -7.53
CA ASN A 191 18.39 4.83 -8.80
C ASN A 191 18.11 6.03 -9.72
N TYR A 192 16.90 6.57 -9.71
CA TYR A 192 16.57 7.76 -10.48
C TYR A 192 17.32 8.99 -9.97
N ALA A 193 17.36 9.20 -8.65
CA ALA A 193 18.18 10.27 -8.06
C ALA A 193 19.64 10.17 -8.51
N LEU A 194 20.23 8.97 -8.41
CA LEU A 194 21.63 8.73 -8.79
C LEU A 194 21.89 8.99 -10.28
N LEU A 195 20.98 8.58 -11.17
CA LEU A 195 21.09 8.86 -12.61
C LEU A 195 21.05 10.36 -12.91
N THR A 196 20.39 11.15 -12.08
CA THR A 196 20.34 12.62 -12.21
C THR A 196 21.44 13.34 -11.43
N GLY A 197 22.40 12.61 -10.83
CA GLY A 197 23.50 13.21 -10.07
C GLY A 197 23.17 13.59 -8.61
N TYR A 198 22.03 13.12 -8.09
CA TYR A 198 21.57 13.38 -6.72
C TYR A 198 21.59 12.10 -5.87
N LEU A 199 21.80 12.26 -4.56
CA LEU A 199 21.73 11.21 -3.55
C LEU A 199 20.30 10.96 -3.07
N VAL A 200 19.46 12.00 -3.09
CA VAL A 200 18.06 11.93 -2.63
C VAL A 200 17.11 12.28 -3.77
N PRO A 201 15.99 11.54 -3.92
CA PRO A 201 15.02 11.86 -4.96
C PRO A 201 14.33 13.20 -4.69
N ASN A 202 14.09 13.95 -5.77
CA ASN A 202 13.18 15.09 -5.75
C ASN A 202 11.71 14.63 -5.74
N PHE A 203 10.79 15.59 -5.59
CA PHE A 203 9.36 15.26 -5.47
C PHE A 203 8.81 14.55 -6.71
N TYR A 204 9.18 15.03 -7.89
CA TYR A 204 8.78 14.45 -9.17
C TYR A 204 9.24 12.98 -9.30
N GLN A 205 10.50 12.72 -9.00
CA GLN A 205 11.09 11.37 -9.04
C GLN A 205 10.38 10.43 -8.07
N LEU A 206 10.02 10.91 -6.88
CA LEU A 206 9.27 10.14 -5.90
C LEU A 206 7.87 9.76 -6.39
N ILE A 207 7.16 10.67 -7.04
CA ILE A 207 5.83 10.41 -7.62
C ILE A 207 5.92 9.42 -8.79
N VAL A 208 6.90 9.59 -9.67
CA VAL A 208 7.15 8.65 -10.78
C VAL A 208 7.51 7.26 -10.26
N ALA A 209 8.30 7.19 -9.18
CA ALA A 209 8.63 5.92 -8.54
C ALA A 209 7.41 5.25 -7.91
N ALA A 210 6.55 6.02 -7.25
CA ALA A 210 5.29 5.52 -6.68
C ALA A 210 4.35 4.97 -7.77
N ARG A 211 4.23 5.68 -8.89
CA ARG A 211 3.46 5.24 -10.07
C ARG A 211 4.01 3.93 -10.63
N GLY A 212 5.33 3.85 -10.85
CA GLY A 212 5.97 2.69 -11.44
C GLY A 212 5.95 1.44 -10.55
N ALA A 213 5.95 1.62 -9.23
CA ALA A 213 5.93 0.51 -8.27
C ALA A 213 4.53 -0.02 -7.98
N ALA A 214 3.49 0.81 -8.13
CA ALA A 214 2.12 0.48 -7.77
C ALA A 214 1.14 0.90 -8.88
N ASP A 215 0.43 2.00 -8.69
CA ASP A 215 -0.53 2.53 -9.64
C ASP A 215 -0.66 4.06 -9.51
N ASP A 216 -1.46 4.65 -10.40
CA ASP A 216 -1.74 6.09 -10.39
C ASP A 216 -2.54 6.56 -9.17
N ASN A 217 -3.29 5.68 -8.52
CA ASN A 217 -4.02 6.03 -7.30
C ASN A 217 -3.06 6.20 -6.13
N PHE A 218 -2.08 5.32 -5.97
CA PHE A 218 -1.05 5.43 -4.95
C PHE A 218 -0.12 6.61 -5.22
N ALA A 219 0.28 6.83 -6.47
CA ALA A 219 1.06 8.02 -6.84
C ALA A 219 0.35 9.32 -6.47
N TYR A 220 -0.99 9.37 -6.64
CA TYR A 220 -1.80 10.50 -6.19
C TYR A 220 -1.80 10.66 -4.66
N GLU A 221 -1.88 9.58 -3.87
CA GLU A 221 -1.80 9.68 -2.40
C GLU A 221 -0.43 10.16 -1.91
N VAL A 222 0.65 9.77 -2.60
CA VAL A 222 2.01 10.28 -2.36
C VAL A 222 2.10 11.77 -2.69
N TRP A 223 1.52 12.20 -3.82
CA TRP A 223 1.45 13.60 -4.21
C TRP A 223 0.62 14.41 -3.21
N GLU A 224 -0.60 13.98 -2.87
CA GLU A 224 -1.49 14.69 -1.97
C GLU A 224 -0.85 14.90 -0.59
N LYS A 225 -0.18 13.87 -0.05
CA LYS A 225 0.51 13.99 1.23
C LYS A 225 1.82 14.80 1.12
N GLY A 226 2.55 14.66 0.02
CA GLY A 226 3.80 15.38 -0.22
C GLY A 226 3.59 16.88 -0.42
N SER A 227 2.47 17.26 -1.03
CA SER A 227 2.07 18.64 -1.31
C SER A 227 1.45 19.36 -0.10
N GLU A 228 1.35 18.70 1.05
CA GLU A 228 0.74 19.27 2.25
C GLU A 228 1.70 20.20 3.00
N TYR A 229 1.36 21.48 3.05
CA TYR A 229 2.04 22.49 3.88
C TYR A 229 1.05 23.08 4.91
N PRO A 230 1.23 22.82 6.22
CA PRO A 230 0.25 23.17 7.26
C PRO A 230 -0.01 24.68 7.48
N TRP A 231 0.97 25.55 7.22
CA TRP A 231 0.87 26.99 7.50
C TRP A 231 0.26 27.78 6.33
N GLN A 232 -0.80 27.23 5.74
CA GLN A 232 -1.63 27.87 4.73
C GLN A 232 -2.90 28.42 5.40
N THR A 233 -3.26 29.66 5.10
CA THR A 233 -4.40 30.35 5.76
C THR A 233 -5.30 30.98 4.69
N GLU A 234 -6.62 30.85 4.85
CA GLU A 234 -7.60 31.43 3.92
C GLU A 234 -7.72 32.96 4.08
N GLU A 235 -7.36 33.49 5.25
CA GLU A 235 -7.37 34.91 5.60
C GLU A 235 -5.97 35.41 6.02
N PRO A 236 -5.03 35.60 5.08
CA PRO A 236 -3.63 35.86 5.42
C PRO A 236 -3.31 37.33 5.76
N GLY A 237 -4.28 38.26 5.67
CA GLY A 237 -4.07 39.70 5.89
C GLY A 237 -3.11 40.37 4.88
N LEU A 238 -2.64 39.62 3.88
CA LEU A 238 -1.76 40.02 2.80
C LEU A 238 -2.45 39.74 1.45
N PRO A 239 -2.09 40.45 0.37
CA PRO A 239 -2.60 40.13 -0.95
C PRO A 239 -2.23 38.70 -1.34
N ILE A 240 -3.19 37.95 -1.89
CA ILE A 240 -2.99 36.55 -2.29
C ILE A 240 -2.41 36.52 -3.70
N LEU A 241 -1.31 35.79 -3.86
CA LEU A 241 -0.62 35.60 -5.13
C LEU A 241 -0.83 34.18 -5.66
N HIS A 242 -1.29 34.08 -6.90
CA HIS A 242 -1.39 32.83 -7.64
C HIS A 242 -0.25 32.76 -8.65
N LEU A 243 0.75 31.93 -8.37
CA LEU A 243 1.85 31.63 -9.28
C LEU A 243 1.77 30.20 -9.77
N LYS A 244 2.16 30.00 -11.03
CA LYS A 244 2.47 28.72 -11.63
C LYS A 244 3.98 28.64 -11.86
N GLY A 245 4.53 27.46 -12.09
CA GLY A 245 5.95 27.32 -12.39
C GLY A 245 6.36 28.03 -13.70
N GLU A 246 5.42 28.21 -14.64
CA GLU A 246 5.62 28.96 -15.89
C GLU A 246 5.93 30.43 -15.60
N ASP A 247 5.31 31.00 -14.56
CA ASP A 247 5.49 32.41 -14.16
C ASP A 247 6.88 32.67 -13.55
N ILE A 248 7.64 31.62 -13.21
CA ILE A 248 8.94 31.69 -12.53
C ILE A 248 10.05 30.99 -13.32
N PHE A 249 9.80 30.65 -14.59
CA PHE A 249 10.76 30.00 -15.49
C PHE A 249 11.36 28.69 -14.93
N LEU A 250 10.59 27.94 -14.12
CA LEU A 250 11.03 26.65 -13.59
C LEU A 250 10.91 25.55 -14.66
N ASP A 251 11.86 24.61 -14.70
CA ASP A 251 11.77 23.40 -15.54
C ASP A 251 10.54 22.58 -15.14
N GLN A 252 9.50 22.61 -15.96
CA GLN A 252 8.22 21.99 -15.65
C GLN A 252 8.15 20.55 -16.15
N LYS A 253 8.12 19.61 -15.22
CA LYS A 253 7.78 18.21 -15.53
C LYS A 253 6.32 17.93 -15.22
N ARG A 254 5.48 17.97 -16.26
CA ARG A 254 4.03 17.72 -16.13
C ARG A 254 3.75 16.26 -15.76
N ILE A 255 3.02 16.04 -14.67
CA ILE A 255 2.48 14.73 -14.28
C ILE A 255 0.97 14.77 -14.40
N ARG A 256 0.39 13.89 -15.23
CA ARG A 256 -1.06 13.67 -15.28
C ARG A 256 -1.41 12.38 -14.56
N PHE A 257 -2.31 12.44 -13.58
CA PHE A 257 -2.80 11.24 -12.87
C PHE A 257 -4.04 10.68 -13.56
N HIS A 258 -3.96 9.47 -14.09
CA HIS A 258 -5.10 8.71 -14.60
C HIS A 258 -5.65 7.85 -13.46
N ARG A 259 -6.23 8.53 -12.47
CA ARG A 259 -6.85 7.86 -11.32
C ARG A 259 -7.95 6.94 -11.83
N ARG A 260 -7.85 5.65 -11.52
CA ARG A 260 -8.97 4.73 -11.74
C ARG A 260 -10.04 5.08 -10.74
N LEU A 261 -11.00 5.91 -11.18
CA LEU A 261 -12.25 6.09 -10.46
C LEU A 261 -12.92 4.72 -10.36
N LYS A 262 -12.78 4.07 -9.20
CA LYS A 262 -13.43 2.77 -8.93
C LYS A 262 -14.94 2.84 -9.12
N THR A 263 -15.49 4.04 -9.04
CA THR A 263 -16.83 4.39 -9.46
C THR A 263 -16.77 5.41 -10.59
N MET A 264 -16.75 4.93 -11.85
CA MET A 264 -17.33 5.69 -12.95
C MET A 264 -18.80 5.94 -12.61
N ARG A 265 -19.34 7.13 -12.94
CA ARG A 265 -20.75 7.50 -12.72
C ARG A 265 -21.65 6.28 -12.89
N ARG A 266 -22.25 5.79 -11.80
CA ARG A 266 -23.31 4.78 -11.88
C ARG A 266 -24.58 5.49 -12.38
N ARG A 267 -24.61 5.78 -13.69
CA ARG A 267 -25.79 6.15 -14.50
C ARG A 267 -26.33 7.59 -14.31
N LEU A 268 -26.93 8.11 -15.38
CA LEU A 268 -27.51 9.46 -15.52
C LEU A 268 -28.80 9.69 -14.72
N VAL A 269 -29.36 8.65 -14.09
CA VAL A 269 -30.61 8.74 -13.33
C VAL A 269 -30.38 8.22 -11.90
N PRO A 270 -30.61 9.03 -10.85
CA PRO A 270 -30.53 8.58 -9.47
C PRO A 270 -31.72 7.65 -9.19
N ILE A 271 -31.53 6.35 -9.35
CA ILE A 271 -32.37 5.37 -8.63
C ILE A 271 -32.12 5.62 -7.15
N PRO A 272 -33.14 5.78 -6.30
CA PRO A 272 -32.97 5.98 -4.87
C PRO A 272 -32.25 4.76 -4.26
N VAL A 273 -30.92 4.81 -4.22
CA VAL A 273 -30.10 3.91 -3.42
C VAL A 273 -30.47 4.23 -1.99
N LYS A 274 -31.20 3.32 -1.34
CA LYS A 274 -31.47 3.42 0.10
C LYS A 274 -30.13 3.61 0.80
N LYS A 275 -29.89 4.81 1.33
CA LYS A 275 -28.70 5.10 2.15
C LYS A 275 -28.62 3.99 3.20
N LYS A 276 -27.48 3.28 3.28
CA LYS A 276 -27.26 2.30 4.35
C LYS A 276 -27.48 3.02 5.67
N LYS A 277 -28.46 2.55 6.44
CA LYS A 277 -28.78 3.13 7.75
C LYS A 277 -27.53 3.04 8.61
N ARG A 278 -27.19 4.12 9.29
CA ARG A 278 -26.05 4.18 10.23
C ARG A 278 -26.58 4.13 11.66
N GLU A 279 -25.72 3.71 12.58
CA GLU A 279 -25.94 3.87 14.02
C GLU A 279 -26.24 5.35 14.34
N ARG A 280 -27.11 5.59 15.31
CA ARG A 280 -27.39 6.94 15.83
C ARG A 280 -26.19 7.48 16.61
N TYR A 281 -25.51 6.62 17.34
CA TYR A 281 -24.28 6.91 18.08
C TYR A 281 -23.34 5.70 17.99
N PRO A 282 -22.01 5.90 18.02
CA PRO A 282 -21.05 4.81 17.91
C PRO A 282 -21.29 3.72 18.99
N GLY A 283 -21.48 2.48 18.54
CA GLY A 283 -21.61 1.31 19.41
C GLY A 283 -23.05 0.97 19.84
N GLU A 284 -24.07 1.65 19.31
CA GLU A 284 -25.49 1.35 19.53
C GLU A 284 -25.80 -0.13 19.24
N TRP A 285 -25.48 -0.59 18.02
CA TRP A 285 -25.81 -1.97 17.61
C TRP A 285 -25.02 -3.02 18.39
N ARG A 286 -23.81 -2.69 18.85
CA ARG A 286 -22.99 -3.59 19.67
C ARG A 286 -23.62 -3.82 21.05
N LYS A 287 -24.26 -2.81 21.63
CA LYS A 287 -24.98 -2.93 22.91
C LYS A 287 -26.25 -3.78 22.80
N GLU A 288 -26.89 -3.75 21.62
CA GLU A 288 -28.13 -4.51 21.37
C GLU A 288 -27.89 -5.98 21.05
N PHE A 289 -26.69 -6.36 20.60
CA PHE A 289 -26.34 -7.74 20.26
C PHE A 289 -26.17 -8.58 21.51
N LYS A 290 -27.11 -9.50 21.75
CA LYS A 290 -27.15 -10.36 22.93
C LYS A 290 -26.49 -11.73 22.70
N GLY A 291 -26.52 -12.23 21.47
CA GLY A 291 -25.80 -13.45 21.07
C GLY A 291 -26.34 -14.76 21.65
N PHE A 292 -27.54 -14.76 22.25
CA PHE A 292 -28.13 -15.95 22.88
C PHE A 292 -28.69 -16.95 21.87
N SER A 293 -29.18 -16.48 20.73
CA SER A 293 -29.73 -17.30 19.65
C SER A 293 -29.21 -16.74 18.34
N ILE A 294 -28.14 -17.34 17.81
CA ILE A 294 -27.52 -16.89 16.56
C ILE A 294 -28.04 -17.72 15.39
N CYS A 295 -28.16 -17.10 14.22
CA CYS A 295 -28.45 -17.81 12.98
C CYS A 295 -27.75 -17.18 11.78
N SER A 296 -27.68 -17.95 10.70
CA SER A 296 -27.11 -17.52 9.43
C SER A 296 -28.06 -16.61 8.63
N TYR A 297 -27.50 -15.96 7.60
CA TYR A 297 -28.28 -15.22 6.61
C TYR A 297 -28.52 -16.10 5.35
N PRO A 298 -29.76 -16.55 5.07
CA PRO A 298 -30.03 -17.57 4.05
C PRO A 298 -29.46 -17.30 2.65
N PRO A 299 -29.46 -16.05 2.12
CA PRO A 299 -28.83 -15.77 0.83
C PRO A 299 -27.31 -15.99 0.80
N GLU A 300 -26.62 -15.87 1.93
CA GLU A 300 -25.19 -16.20 2.04
C GLU A 300 -24.98 -17.71 2.10
N ASP A 301 -25.87 -18.45 2.77
CA ASP A 301 -25.84 -19.90 2.83
C ASP A 301 -25.93 -20.52 1.43
N VAL A 302 -26.84 -20.02 0.57
CA VAL A 302 -26.93 -20.42 -0.84
C VAL A 302 -25.63 -20.16 -1.61
N VAL A 303 -24.91 -19.07 -1.31
CA VAL A 303 -23.63 -18.75 -1.96
C VAL A 303 -22.53 -19.71 -1.49
N ILE A 304 -22.51 -20.04 -0.21
CA ILE A 304 -21.55 -20.99 0.39
C ILE A 304 -21.78 -22.40 -0.15
N GLU A 305 -23.04 -22.86 -0.20
CA GLU A 305 -23.41 -24.14 -0.81
C GLU A 305 -23.06 -24.19 -2.31
N GLY A 306 -23.38 -23.13 -3.05
CA GLY A 306 -23.02 -23.00 -4.46
C GLY A 306 -21.51 -23.08 -4.68
N TYR A 307 -20.72 -22.50 -3.79
CA TYR A 307 -19.26 -22.63 -3.83
C TYR A 307 -18.78 -24.04 -3.47
N GLY A 308 -19.41 -24.68 -2.49
CA GLY A 308 -19.19 -26.10 -2.17
C GLY A 308 -19.40 -27.00 -3.39
N HIS A 309 -20.52 -26.83 -4.10
CA HIS A 309 -20.80 -27.55 -5.36
C HIS A 309 -19.76 -27.28 -6.44
N TYR A 310 -19.35 -26.02 -6.61
CA TYR A 310 -18.29 -25.64 -7.54
C TYR A 310 -16.97 -26.36 -7.23
N LEU A 311 -16.56 -26.40 -5.95
CA LEU A 311 -15.35 -27.11 -5.53
C LEU A 311 -15.45 -28.62 -5.76
N LYS A 312 -16.61 -29.23 -5.50
CA LYS A 312 -16.86 -30.65 -5.81
C LYS A 312 -16.65 -30.92 -7.30
N LYS A 313 -17.20 -30.08 -8.18
CA LYS A 313 -17.03 -30.21 -9.64
C LYS A 313 -15.57 -30.04 -10.07
N LYS A 314 -14.90 -29.00 -9.57
CA LYS A 314 -13.49 -28.72 -9.90
C LYS A 314 -12.55 -29.86 -9.46
N ALA A 315 -12.82 -30.45 -8.31
CA ALA A 315 -12.08 -31.60 -7.82
C ALA A 315 -12.20 -32.83 -8.73
N PHE A 316 -13.39 -33.05 -9.30
CA PHE A 316 -13.60 -34.13 -10.29
C PHE A 316 -12.82 -33.89 -11.57
N GLU A 317 -12.87 -32.67 -12.11
CA GLU A 317 -12.13 -32.30 -13.34
C GLU A 317 -10.64 -32.60 -13.18
N ILE A 318 -10.01 -32.09 -12.11
CA ILE A 318 -8.56 -32.28 -11.87
C ILE A 318 -8.20 -33.75 -11.67
N LYS A 319 -9.02 -34.50 -10.93
CA LYS A 319 -8.76 -35.94 -10.72
C LYS A 319 -9.00 -36.76 -11.99
N SER A 320 -9.90 -36.34 -12.87
CA SER A 320 -10.16 -37.01 -14.15
C SER A 320 -8.95 -36.86 -15.07
N GLU A 321 -8.41 -35.64 -15.16
CA GLU A 321 -7.16 -35.36 -15.88
C GLU A 321 -5.98 -36.19 -15.34
N GLU A 322 -5.83 -36.31 -14.01
CA GLU A 322 -4.81 -37.17 -13.39
C GLU A 322 -5.02 -38.67 -13.65
N ASN A 323 -6.26 -39.11 -13.90
CA ASN A 323 -6.61 -40.50 -14.16
C ASN A 323 -6.73 -40.79 -15.67
N SER A 324 -6.10 -39.94 -16.49
CA SER A 324 -5.92 -40.18 -17.92
C SER A 324 -4.86 -41.25 -18.15
N ARG A 325 -5.17 -42.21 -19.01
CA ARG A 325 -4.22 -43.20 -19.52
C ARG A 325 -4.01 -42.99 -20.99
N ILE A 326 -2.81 -43.33 -21.44
CA ILE A 326 -2.47 -43.33 -22.85
C ILE A 326 -2.79 -44.73 -23.37
N GLU A 327 -3.71 -44.82 -24.33
CA GLU A 327 -4.11 -46.08 -24.97
C GLU A 327 -3.93 -45.95 -26.49
N PRO A 328 -3.59 -47.03 -27.21
CA PRO A 328 -3.47 -46.99 -28.67
C PRO A 328 -4.83 -46.67 -29.30
N PHE A 329 -4.81 -45.82 -30.32
CA PHE A 329 -5.98 -45.43 -31.09
C PHE A 329 -6.55 -46.64 -31.82
N MET A 330 -7.78 -46.98 -31.46
CA MET A 330 -8.51 -48.10 -32.07
C MET A 330 -9.70 -47.58 -32.89
N CYS A 331 -10.61 -46.82 -32.26
CA CYS A 331 -11.89 -46.45 -32.86
C CYS A 331 -12.40 -45.05 -32.51
N SER A 332 -11.89 -44.40 -31.47
CA SER A 332 -12.32 -43.07 -31.04
C SER A 332 -11.12 -42.23 -30.61
N MET A 333 -11.20 -40.93 -30.87
CA MET A 333 -10.19 -39.95 -30.46
C MET A 333 -10.19 -39.71 -28.94
N MET A 334 -11.19 -40.23 -28.22
CA MET A 334 -11.38 -40.04 -26.78
C MET A 334 -11.26 -38.56 -26.40
N GLU A 335 -10.41 -38.20 -25.43
CA GLU A 335 -10.18 -36.80 -25.02
C GLU A 335 -9.13 -36.08 -25.89
N GLY A 336 -8.45 -36.80 -26.78
CA GLY A 336 -7.51 -36.24 -27.74
C GLY A 336 -6.23 -37.05 -27.93
N LEU A 337 -5.45 -36.64 -28.93
CA LEU A 337 -4.17 -37.25 -29.32
C LEU A 337 -3.07 -36.97 -28.29
N ASP A 338 -2.33 -38.00 -27.89
CA ASP A 338 -1.05 -37.81 -27.18
C ASP A 338 0.09 -37.74 -28.19
N ILE A 339 0.45 -36.52 -28.57
CA ILE A 339 1.50 -36.24 -29.55
C ILE A 339 2.85 -36.78 -29.08
N ARG A 340 3.14 -36.75 -27.77
CA ARG A 340 4.45 -37.13 -27.25
C ARG A 340 4.66 -38.63 -27.36
N GLU A 341 3.68 -39.43 -26.91
CA GLU A 341 3.79 -40.88 -27.00
C GLU A 341 3.70 -41.37 -28.45
N THR A 342 2.87 -40.71 -29.27
CA THR A 342 2.79 -40.99 -30.72
C THR A 342 4.11 -40.72 -31.45
N ILE A 343 4.83 -39.64 -31.13
CA ILE A 343 6.16 -39.38 -31.70
C ILE A 343 7.19 -40.38 -31.15
N ARG A 344 7.06 -40.79 -29.89
CA ARG A 344 8.00 -41.72 -29.26
C ARG A 344 7.96 -43.11 -29.88
N ASP A 345 6.78 -43.59 -30.27
CA ASP A 345 6.60 -44.89 -30.93
C ASP A 345 6.30 -44.74 -32.44
N TRP A 346 6.83 -43.68 -33.06
CA TRP A 346 6.58 -43.33 -34.45
C TRP A 346 6.97 -44.45 -35.42
N GLU A 347 8.03 -45.21 -35.12
CA GLU A 347 8.49 -46.35 -35.92
C GLU A 347 7.46 -47.47 -36.03
N ARG A 348 6.60 -47.64 -35.02
CA ARG A 348 5.52 -48.64 -35.03
C ARG A 348 4.24 -48.15 -35.71
N GLY A 349 4.16 -46.88 -36.10
CA GLY A 349 2.97 -46.28 -36.72
C GLY A 349 1.72 -46.27 -35.83
N THR A 350 1.88 -46.50 -34.52
CA THR A 350 0.76 -46.56 -33.58
C THR A 350 0.45 -45.15 -33.07
N ILE A 351 -0.78 -44.71 -33.28
CA ILE A 351 -1.26 -43.43 -32.76
C ILE A 351 -1.77 -43.63 -31.34
N TYR A 352 -1.47 -42.74 -30.42
CA TYR A 352 -1.93 -42.82 -29.04
C TYR A 352 -2.94 -41.74 -28.70
N VAL A 353 -3.98 -42.11 -27.96
CA VAL A 353 -5.04 -41.22 -27.47
C VAL A 353 -5.14 -41.25 -25.95
N LYS A 354 -5.62 -40.15 -25.39
CA LYS A 354 -5.86 -40.00 -23.96
C LYS A 354 -7.25 -40.51 -23.60
N ALA A 355 -7.27 -41.59 -22.83
CA ALA A 355 -8.46 -42.19 -22.26
C ALA A 355 -8.64 -41.73 -20.81
N GLU A 356 -9.62 -40.87 -20.54
CA GLU A 356 -10.02 -40.60 -19.16
C GLU A 356 -10.88 -41.74 -18.62
N ARG A 357 -10.51 -42.27 -17.45
CA ARG A 357 -11.39 -43.21 -16.73
C ARG A 357 -12.19 -42.43 -15.69
N PRO A 358 -13.54 -42.45 -15.77
CA PRO A 358 -14.36 -41.74 -14.82
C PRO A 358 -14.09 -42.25 -13.40
N LEU A 359 -13.89 -41.32 -12.47
CA LEU A 359 -13.67 -41.67 -11.07
C LEU A 359 -14.91 -42.35 -10.49
N LYS A 360 -14.69 -43.49 -9.84
CA LYS A 360 -15.72 -44.18 -9.06
C LYS A 360 -15.93 -43.47 -7.72
N GLY A 361 -17.12 -42.93 -7.50
CA GLY A 361 -17.60 -42.38 -6.22
C GLY A 361 -17.79 -40.87 -6.25
N LYS A 362 -18.72 -40.34 -5.44
CA LYS A 362 -19.00 -38.89 -5.36
C LYS A 362 -18.07 -38.20 -4.34
N VAL A 363 -18.16 -36.87 -4.27
CA VAL A 363 -17.55 -36.06 -3.20
C VAL A 363 -18.63 -35.73 -2.18
N GLY A 364 -18.42 -36.13 -0.93
CA GLY A 364 -19.37 -35.93 0.16
C GLY A 364 -19.12 -34.59 0.85
N SER A 365 -17.96 -34.49 1.51
CA SER A 365 -17.59 -33.32 2.31
C SER A 365 -16.61 -32.40 1.60
N VAL A 366 -16.69 -31.11 1.91
CA VAL A 366 -15.77 -30.06 1.39
C VAL A 366 -15.21 -29.29 2.58
N VAL A 367 -13.90 -29.09 2.59
CA VAL A 367 -13.17 -28.36 3.63
C VAL A 367 -12.41 -27.22 2.96
N VAL A 368 -12.64 -25.99 3.43
CA VAL A 368 -12.09 -24.75 2.88
C VAL A 368 -11.33 -23.99 3.96
N MET A 369 -10.01 -23.90 3.79
CA MET A 369 -9.10 -23.26 4.72
C MET A 369 -8.55 -21.96 4.12
N PHE A 370 -8.91 -20.82 4.71
CA PHE A 370 -8.35 -19.51 4.32
C PHE A 370 -7.12 -19.15 5.15
N HIS A 371 -7.12 -19.52 6.44
CA HIS A 371 -6.05 -19.21 7.39
C HIS A 371 -5.94 -20.31 8.44
N ALA A 372 -4.78 -20.96 8.55
CA ALA A 372 -4.61 -22.13 9.42
C ALA A 372 -4.69 -21.81 10.93
N ASP A 373 -4.54 -20.55 11.32
CA ASP A 373 -4.59 -20.08 12.73
C ASP A 373 -3.74 -20.94 13.67
N LEU A 374 -2.49 -21.20 13.26
CA LEU A 374 -1.53 -21.95 14.05
C LEU A 374 -1.15 -21.10 15.28
N ALA A 375 -1.62 -21.51 16.46
CA ALA A 375 -1.26 -20.89 17.72
C ALA A 375 0.28 -20.85 17.86
N LYS A 376 0.85 -19.64 17.96
CA LYS A 376 2.23 -19.47 18.40
C LYS A 376 2.22 -19.24 19.90
N GLU A 377 3.16 -19.82 20.62
CA GLU A 377 3.29 -19.60 22.06
C GLU A 377 3.31 -18.09 22.36
N GLY A 378 2.32 -17.62 23.14
CA GLY A 378 2.18 -16.22 23.54
C GLY A 378 1.41 -15.30 22.59
N SER A 379 0.82 -15.78 21.48
CA SER A 379 -0.02 -14.95 20.59
C SER A 379 -1.51 -15.24 20.76
N GLU A 380 -2.34 -14.19 20.82
CA GLU A 380 -3.81 -14.33 20.74
C GLU A 380 -4.23 -15.00 19.41
N GLU A 381 -5.21 -15.90 19.48
CA GLU A 381 -5.77 -16.55 18.29
C GLU A 381 -6.52 -15.54 17.42
N ASN A 382 -6.33 -15.57 16.10
CA ASN A 382 -7.01 -14.63 15.22
C ASN A 382 -8.47 -15.02 14.97
N PHE A 383 -8.78 -16.31 15.11
CA PHE A 383 -10.11 -16.87 14.84
C PHE A 383 -10.59 -17.76 15.99
N PRO A 384 -10.81 -17.19 17.19
CA PRO A 384 -11.13 -17.95 18.41
C PRO A 384 -12.55 -18.52 18.41
N TRP A 385 -13.44 -18.05 17.54
CA TRP A 385 -14.85 -18.41 17.60
C TRP A 385 -15.16 -19.63 16.74
N CYS A 386 -15.38 -20.77 17.39
CA CYS A 386 -15.64 -22.08 16.79
C CYS A 386 -17.11 -22.48 16.98
N VAL A 387 -17.79 -22.82 15.88
CA VAL A 387 -19.21 -23.16 15.89
C VAL A 387 -19.52 -24.30 14.92
N THR A 388 -20.55 -25.07 15.26
CA THR A 388 -21.18 -26.06 14.39
C THR A 388 -22.63 -25.64 14.16
N TRP A 389 -23.04 -25.51 12.90
CA TRP A 389 -24.40 -25.21 12.44
C TRP A 389 -24.99 -26.42 11.73
N LEU A 390 -26.23 -26.73 12.09
CA LEU A 390 -27.03 -27.74 11.41
C LEU A 390 -27.83 -27.09 10.28
N GLY A 391 -27.92 -27.75 9.14
CA GLY A 391 -28.76 -27.28 8.03
C GLY A 391 -30.24 -27.22 8.45
N GLU A 392 -30.88 -26.07 8.26
CA GLU A 392 -32.31 -25.87 8.56
C GLU A 392 -33.21 -26.44 7.46
N HIS A 393 -32.67 -26.56 6.25
CA HIS A 393 -33.39 -27.06 5.08
C HIS A 393 -32.74 -28.32 4.50
N ALA A 394 -33.56 -29.18 3.88
CA ALA A 394 -33.09 -30.48 3.34
C ALA A 394 -32.04 -30.37 2.20
N GLN A 395 -31.86 -29.18 1.65
CA GLN A 395 -30.86 -28.86 0.62
C GLN A 395 -29.59 -28.22 1.19
N GLU A 396 -29.54 -27.95 2.49
CA GLU A 396 -28.38 -27.37 3.17
C GLU A 396 -27.47 -28.48 3.68
N SER A 397 -26.17 -28.19 3.73
CA SER A 397 -25.17 -29.03 4.37
C SER A 397 -25.04 -28.61 5.83
N ASP A 398 -24.68 -29.56 6.71
CA ASP A 398 -24.19 -29.21 8.02
C ASP A 398 -22.81 -28.54 7.87
N MET A 399 -22.59 -27.48 8.66
CA MET A 399 -21.39 -26.66 8.57
C MET A 399 -20.69 -26.59 9.92
N ALA A 400 -19.38 -26.78 9.95
CA ALA A 400 -18.57 -26.41 11.11
C ALA A 400 -17.46 -25.47 10.70
N PHE A 401 -17.17 -24.46 11.51
CA PHE A 401 -16.23 -23.40 11.15
C PHE A 401 -15.57 -22.76 12.37
N TYR A 402 -14.44 -22.11 12.10
CA TYR A 402 -13.81 -21.18 13.04
C TYR A 402 -13.66 -19.80 12.38
N SER A 403 -13.88 -18.75 13.15
CA SER A 403 -14.01 -17.38 12.64
C SER A 403 -13.68 -16.31 13.68
N THR A 404 -13.72 -15.04 13.28
CA THR A 404 -13.65 -13.89 14.18
C THR A 404 -14.90 -13.85 15.09
N PRO A 405 -14.82 -13.37 16.33
CA PRO A 405 -15.97 -13.35 17.25
C PRO A 405 -17.18 -12.57 16.70
N ALA A 406 -18.37 -13.16 16.86
CA ALA A 406 -19.62 -12.45 16.63
C ALA A 406 -19.81 -11.33 17.66
N GLY A 407 -20.32 -10.18 17.22
CA GLY A 407 -20.57 -9.00 18.04
C GLY A 407 -19.44 -7.96 18.08
N GLU A 408 -18.27 -8.24 17.49
CA GLU A 408 -17.18 -7.25 17.41
C GLU A 408 -17.44 -6.18 16.35
N ILE A 409 -17.78 -6.62 15.13
CA ILE A 409 -18.05 -5.74 13.99
C ILE A 409 -19.53 -5.85 13.66
N MET A 410 -20.26 -4.74 13.78
CA MET A 410 -21.69 -4.68 13.49
C MET A 410 -21.95 -4.15 12.08
N GLY A 411 -22.79 -4.85 11.32
CA GLY A 411 -23.31 -4.46 10.00
C GLY A 411 -24.71 -3.84 10.05
N GLY A 412 -25.39 -3.95 11.19
CA GLY A 412 -26.74 -3.45 11.46
C GLY A 412 -27.19 -3.87 12.86
N PRO A 413 -28.38 -3.44 13.32
CA PRO A 413 -28.94 -3.87 14.60
C PRO A 413 -29.14 -5.39 14.57
N GLY A 414 -28.52 -6.11 15.52
CA GLY A 414 -28.55 -7.57 15.57
C GLY A 414 -27.82 -8.28 14.42
N ILE A 415 -26.98 -7.58 13.63
CA ILE A 415 -26.25 -8.16 12.49
C ILE A 415 -24.75 -7.97 12.72
N SER A 416 -24.04 -9.04 13.02
CA SER A 416 -22.59 -9.02 13.13
C SER A 416 -21.94 -9.51 11.84
N ARG A 417 -20.86 -8.87 11.41
CA ARG A 417 -20.06 -9.27 10.25
C ARG A 417 -18.81 -10.00 10.71
N CYS A 418 -18.67 -11.25 10.32
CA CYS A 418 -17.58 -12.13 10.70
C CYS A 418 -16.73 -12.54 9.48
N GLN A 419 -15.54 -13.05 9.76
CA GLN A 419 -14.65 -13.63 8.74
C GLN A 419 -14.28 -15.06 9.09
N TYR A 420 -14.45 -15.97 8.13
CA TYR A 420 -13.99 -17.35 8.28
C TYR A 420 -12.46 -17.42 8.29
N GLY A 421 -11.93 -18.19 9.24
CA GLY A 421 -10.58 -18.75 9.15
C GLY A 421 -10.60 -20.04 8.31
N GLY A 422 -11.64 -20.86 8.49
CA GLY A 422 -11.93 -22.02 7.67
C GLY A 422 -13.26 -22.67 8.06
N PHE A 423 -13.83 -23.45 7.14
CA PHE A 423 -15.08 -24.17 7.35
C PHE A 423 -15.08 -25.54 6.67
N MET A 424 -15.96 -26.42 7.12
CA MET A 424 -16.33 -27.67 6.47
C MET A 424 -17.82 -27.66 6.15
N LEU A 425 -18.19 -28.27 5.03
CA LEU A 425 -19.57 -28.56 4.64
C LEU A 425 -19.72 -30.07 4.45
N THR A 426 -20.75 -30.67 5.03
CA THR A 426 -21.08 -32.08 4.82
C THR A 426 -22.58 -32.29 4.65
N TYR A 427 -22.93 -33.21 3.75
CA TYR A 427 -24.31 -33.57 3.43
C TYR A 427 -24.50 -35.07 3.68
N PRO A 428 -25.68 -35.54 4.14
CA PRO A 428 -26.94 -34.84 4.45
C PRO A 428 -26.90 -33.95 5.71
N PRO A 429 -27.84 -33.02 5.92
CA PRO A 429 -27.91 -32.18 7.12
C PRO A 429 -28.42 -32.95 8.36
N MET A 430 -28.37 -32.28 9.51
CA MET A 430 -28.90 -32.72 10.82
C MET A 430 -28.20 -33.95 11.41
N ARG A 431 -26.91 -34.13 11.13
CA ARG A 431 -26.07 -35.26 11.56
C ARG A 431 -24.83 -34.86 12.36
N VAL A 432 -24.31 -33.65 12.14
CA VAL A 432 -23.01 -33.24 12.70
C VAL A 432 -23.19 -32.79 14.14
N TYR A 433 -22.55 -33.51 15.08
CA TYR A 433 -22.48 -33.06 16.47
C TYR A 433 -21.48 -31.92 16.61
N ASP A 434 -21.45 -31.23 17.75
CA ASP A 434 -20.50 -30.13 17.95
C ASP A 434 -19.05 -30.64 17.95
N ILE A 435 -18.43 -30.61 16.77
CA ILE A 435 -17.10 -31.18 16.53
C ILE A 435 -16.04 -30.54 17.40
N TRP A 436 -16.27 -29.32 17.89
CA TRP A 436 -15.31 -28.55 18.70
C TRP A 436 -15.30 -28.97 20.16
N LYS A 437 -16.37 -29.59 20.64
CA LYS A 437 -16.51 -30.10 22.02
C LYS A 437 -16.45 -31.61 22.09
N ASP A 438 -16.60 -32.30 20.97
CA ASP A 438 -16.55 -33.75 20.90
C ASP A 438 -15.11 -34.26 21.18
N PRO A 439 -14.89 -35.02 22.28
CA PRO A 439 -13.58 -35.56 22.63
C PRO A 439 -13.00 -36.49 21.57
N PHE A 440 -13.84 -37.05 20.69
CA PHE A 440 -13.39 -37.91 19.60
C PHE A 440 -12.37 -37.22 18.69
N PHE A 441 -12.42 -35.89 18.53
CA PHE A 441 -11.51 -35.16 17.66
C PHE A 441 -10.33 -34.49 18.38
N ASP A 442 -10.10 -34.78 19.67
CA ASP A 442 -9.03 -34.13 20.47
C ASP A 442 -7.62 -34.54 20.07
N PHE A 443 -7.48 -35.65 19.33
CA PHE A 443 -6.20 -36.04 18.73
C PHE A 443 -5.72 -35.06 17.63
N ALA A 444 -6.58 -34.17 17.13
CA ALA A 444 -6.23 -33.22 16.09
C ALA A 444 -5.36 -32.08 16.65
N ARG A 445 -4.23 -31.77 16.00
CA ARG A 445 -3.25 -30.83 16.55
C ARG A 445 -3.63 -29.36 16.38
N ASN A 446 -4.53 -29.06 15.45
CA ASN A 446 -4.96 -27.71 15.12
C ASN A 446 -6.37 -27.71 14.52
N LYS A 447 -6.99 -26.52 14.44
CA LYS A 447 -8.35 -26.33 13.91
C LYS A 447 -8.51 -26.88 12.47
N PRO A 448 -7.56 -26.67 11.54
CA PRO A 448 -7.64 -27.27 10.20
C PRO A 448 -7.66 -28.80 10.19
N GLU A 449 -6.83 -29.46 11.00
CA GLU A 449 -6.83 -30.92 11.13
C GLU A 449 -8.15 -31.40 11.72
N ARG A 450 -8.67 -30.71 12.73
CA ARG A 450 -9.95 -31.05 13.36
C ARG A 450 -11.12 -31.01 12.37
N LEU A 451 -11.20 -29.95 11.55
CA LEU A 451 -12.20 -29.84 10.48
C LEU A 451 -12.04 -30.94 9.42
N LEU A 452 -10.81 -31.27 9.02
CA LEU A 452 -10.59 -32.32 8.03
C LEU A 452 -10.96 -33.70 8.60
N MET A 453 -10.68 -33.96 9.86
CA MET A 453 -11.03 -35.21 10.55
C MET A 453 -12.53 -35.38 10.68
N ALA A 454 -13.22 -34.34 11.14
CA ALA A 454 -14.68 -34.30 11.16
C ALA A 454 -15.26 -34.48 9.76
N ALA A 455 -14.67 -33.84 8.74
CA ALA A 455 -15.12 -34.01 7.37
C ALA A 455 -14.94 -35.43 6.84
N LEU A 456 -13.89 -36.15 7.24
CA LEU A 456 -13.64 -37.55 6.87
C LEU A 456 -14.62 -38.50 7.56
N ASP A 457 -14.85 -38.29 8.86
CA ASP A 457 -15.76 -39.10 9.67
C ASP A 457 -17.21 -38.92 9.21
N TYR A 458 -17.66 -37.66 9.06
CA TYR A 458 -19.01 -37.37 8.62
C TYR A 458 -19.24 -37.52 7.10
N CYS A 459 -18.23 -37.91 6.32
CA CYS A 459 -18.40 -38.12 4.87
C CYS A 459 -19.00 -39.49 4.58
N LEU A 460 -20.18 -39.52 3.95
CA LEU A 460 -20.75 -40.78 3.44
C LEU A 460 -20.05 -41.29 2.18
N GLU A 461 -19.59 -40.37 1.34
CA GLU A 461 -18.98 -40.67 0.05
C GLU A 461 -17.49 -41.01 0.15
N LYS A 462 -16.87 -41.45 -0.94
CA LYS A 462 -15.46 -41.85 -0.96
C LYS A 462 -14.47 -40.68 -0.93
N HIS A 463 -14.84 -39.54 -1.50
CA HIS A 463 -13.94 -38.42 -1.69
C HIS A 463 -14.30 -37.24 -0.79
N VAL A 464 -13.27 -36.62 -0.19
CA VAL A 464 -13.36 -35.37 0.56
C VAL A 464 -12.47 -34.34 -0.11
N VAL A 465 -13.00 -33.15 -0.38
CA VAL A 465 -12.23 -32.05 -0.97
C VAL A 465 -11.61 -31.21 0.13
N TYR A 466 -10.32 -30.93 0.01
CA TYR A 466 -9.59 -30.08 0.94
C TYR A 466 -8.91 -28.94 0.16
N MET A 467 -9.46 -27.73 0.29
CA MET A 467 -8.91 -26.52 -0.31
C MET A 467 -8.12 -25.72 0.72
N SER A 468 -6.82 -25.55 0.51
CA SER A 468 -5.94 -24.85 1.47
C SER A 468 -4.69 -24.30 0.79
N ALA A 469 -3.99 -23.39 1.47
CA ALA A 469 -2.66 -22.93 1.06
C ALA A 469 -1.60 -24.03 1.18
N THR A 470 -1.75 -24.93 2.16
CA THR A 470 -0.83 -26.05 2.43
C THR A 470 -1.55 -27.38 2.26
N PRO A 471 -0.87 -28.44 1.79
CA PRO A 471 -1.47 -29.77 1.70
C PRO A 471 -1.84 -30.34 3.08
N PRO A 472 -2.73 -31.34 3.14
CA PRO A 472 -3.03 -32.05 4.39
C PRO A 472 -1.78 -32.70 4.97
N SER A 473 -1.75 -32.89 6.29
CA SER A 473 -0.68 -33.65 6.93
C SER A 473 -0.72 -35.13 6.51
N GLY A 474 0.45 -35.80 6.51
CA GLY A 474 0.54 -37.22 6.16
C GLY A 474 -0.30 -38.12 7.08
N TRP A 475 -0.49 -37.70 8.33
CA TRP A 475 -1.36 -38.37 9.28
C TRP A 475 -2.84 -38.29 8.85
N CYS A 476 -3.30 -37.14 8.32
CA CYS A 476 -4.64 -37.03 7.73
C CYS A 476 -4.85 -37.96 6.53
N HIS A 477 -3.83 -38.13 5.70
CA HIS A 477 -3.89 -39.08 4.58
C HIS A 477 -3.96 -40.53 5.06
N SER A 478 -3.19 -40.89 6.09
CA SER A 478 -3.24 -42.23 6.71
C SER A 478 -4.61 -42.52 7.32
N MET A 479 -5.19 -41.57 8.05
CA MET A 479 -6.53 -41.72 8.62
C MET A 479 -7.59 -41.86 7.53
N ALA A 480 -7.54 -41.01 6.50
CA ALA A 480 -8.45 -41.13 5.35
C ALA A 480 -8.38 -42.52 4.71
N ALA A 481 -7.16 -43.06 4.51
CA ALA A 481 -6.97 -44.39 3.95
C ALA A 481 -7.55 -45.50 4.85
N ARG A 482 -7.38 -45.39 6.17
CA ARG A 482 -7.98 -46.33 7.16
C ARG A 482 -9.51 -46.31 7.14
N LEU A 483 -10.11 -45.15 6.89
CA LEU A 483 -11.56 -44.98 6.73
C LEU A 483 -12.06 -45.35 5.32
N GLY A 484 -11.17 -45.81 4.42
CA GLY A 484 -11.50 -46.12 3.03
C GLY A 484 -11.82 -44.89 2.17
N LYS A 485 -11.45 -43.70 2.64
CA LYS A 485 -11.69 -42.40 1.99
C LYS A 485 -10.45 -41.88 1.28
N LYS A 486 -10.64 -40.92 0.37
CA LYS A 486 -9.56 -40.21 -0.33
C LYS A 486 -9.73 -38.70 -0.20
N VAL A 487 -8.65 -38.01 0.17
CA VAL A 487 -8.60 -36.55 0.21
C VAL A 487 -8.10 -36.02 -1.13
N ILE A 488 -8.88 -35.13 -1.76
CA ILE A 488 -8.50 -34.40 -2.97
C ILE A 488 -8.04 -33.01 -2.55
N TYR A 489 -6.74 -32.73 -2.70
CA TYR A 489 -6.16 -31.43 -2.35
C TYR A 489 -6.31 -30.43 -3.50
N LEU A 490 -6.84 -29.25 -3.19
CA LEU A 490 -6.94 -28.12 -4.12
C LEU A 490 -6.13 -26.93 -3.58
N PRO A 491 -5.08 -26.46 -4.28
CA PRO A 491 -4.31 -25.32 -3.82
C PRO A 491 -5.15 -24.04 -3.94
N ILE A 492 -5.30 -23.29 -2.84
CA ILE A 492 -6.14 -22.09 -2.79
C ILE A 492 -5.73 -21.01 -3.82
N GLY A 493 -4.45 -20.97 -4.21
CA GLY A 493 -3.92 -20.04 -5.20
C GLY A 493 -4.47 -20.23 -6.63
N SER A 494 -5.12 -21.36 -6.92
CA SER A 494 -5.77 -21.62 -8.21
C SER A 494 -7.13 -20.91 -8.38
N PHE A 495 -7.66 -20.29 -7.31
CA PHE A 495 -8.97 -19.66 -7.29
C PHE A 495 -8.90 -18.13 -7.30
N SER A 496 -9.94 -17.48 -7.86
CA SER A 496 -10.02 -16.02 -7.95
C SER A 496 -9.99 -15.35 -6.56
N PRO A 497 -9.06 -14.41 -6.30
CA PRO A 497 -8.99 -13.67 -5.04
C PRO A 497 -10.29 -12.91 -4.70
N VAL A 498 -11.03 -12.47 -5.72
CA VAL A 498 -12.31 -11.75 -5.54
C VAL A 498 -13.38 -12.69 -4.98
N THR A 499 -13.46 -13.90 -5.52
CA THR A 499 -14.41 -14.93 -5.06
C THR A 499 -14.07 -15.39 -3.64
N LEU A 500 -12.78 -15.65 -3.36
CA LEU A 500 -12.32 -16.02 -2.02
C LEU A 500 -12.64 -14.93 -0.98
N LYS A 501 -12.42 -13.66 -1.32
CA LYS A 501 -12.75 -12.53 -0.43
C LYS A 501 -14.25 -12.44 -0.13
N LYS A 502 -15.10 -12.76 -1.12
CA LYS A 502 -16.56 -12.77 -0.95
C LYS A 502 -17.01 -13.90 -0.02
N ILE A 503 -16.52 -15.12 -0.22
CA ILE A 503 -16.92 -16.30 0.57
C ILE A 503 -16.35 -16.25 1.99
N ARG A 504 -15.20 -15.61 2.18
CA ARG A 504 -14.57 -15.46 3.49
C ARG A 504 -15.38 -14.60 4.46
N GLN A 505 -16.27 -13.73 3.96
CA GLN A 505 -17.08 -12.83 4.78
C GLN A 505 -18.51 -13.33 4.88
N PHE A 506 -19.05 -13.36 6.10
CA PHE A 506 -20.43 -13.76 6.36
C PHE A 506 -21.04 -12.93 7.48
N HIS A 507 -22.37 -12.96 7.59
CA HIS A 507 -23.11 -12.28 8.65
C HIS A 507 -23.76 -13.27 9.60
N VAL A 508 -23.63 -12.98 10.89
CA VAL A 508 -24.29 -13.67 11.99
C VAL A 508 -25.40 -12.79 12.51
N LEU A 509 -26.60 -13.36 12.57
CA LEU A 509 -27.80 -12.66 13.00
C LEU A 509 -28.13 -13.04 14.44
N ASP A 510 -28.55 -12.07 15.24
CA ASP A 510 -29.05 -12.26 16.61
C ASP A 510 -30.51 -12.77 16.60
N GLY A 511 -30.70 -13.92 15.97
CA GLY A 511 -31.93 -14.69 15.93
C GLY A 511 -32.72 -14.55 14.62
N HIS A 512 -33.63 -15.50 14.39
CA HIS A 512 -34.50 -15.54 13.20
C HIS A 512 -35.29 -14.24 12.94
N PRO A 513 -35.75 -13.45 13.93
CA PRO A 513 -36.46 -12.19 13.67
C PRO A 513 -35.64 -11.19 12.85
N VAL A 514 -34.31 -11.21 12.97
CA VAL A 514 -33.39 -10.31 12.26
C VAL A 514 -33.41 -10.57 10.74
N ARG A 515 -33.64 -11.81 10.30
CA ARG A 515 -33.73 -12.18 8.86
C ARG A 515 -34.75 -11.32 8.10
N LYS A 516 -35.85 -10.91 8.76
CA LYS A 516 -36.91 -10.08 8.16
C LYS A 516 -36.41 -8.72 7.65
N TYR A 517 -35.40 -8.16 8.29
CA TYR A 517 -34.86 -6.83 7.94
C TYR A 517 -33.38 -6.82 7.58
N ALA A 518 -32.65 -7.93 7.73
CA ALA A 518 -31.24 -8.06 7.40
C ALA A 518 -30.90 -7.57 5.97
N ARG A 519 -31.78 -7.87 5.00
CA ARG A 519 -31.68 -7.40 3.59
C ARG A 519 -31.59 -5.88 3.41
N LYS A 520 -31.93 -5.09 4.44
CA LYS A 520 -31.87 -3.62 4.39
C LYS A 520 -30.48 -3.10 4.78
N TYR A 521 -29.62 -3.94 5.36
CA TYR A 521 -28.33 -3.58 5.95
C TYR A 521 -27.14 -4.28 5.26
N ILE A 522 -27.31 -5.58 4.95
CA ILE A 522 -26.40 -6.39 4.13
C ILE A 522 -26.50 -5.89 2.69
#